data_AF-A0A7L1HR65-F1
#
_entry.id   AF-A0A7L1HR65-F1
#
_cell.length_a   1.000
_cell.length_b   1.000
_cell.length_c   1.000
_cell.angle_alpha   90.00
_cell.angle_beta   90.00
_cell.angle_gamma   90.00
#
_symmetry.space_group_name_H-M   'P 1'
#
loop_
_entity.id
_entity.type
_entity.pdbx_description
1 polymer ?
#
loop_
_entity_poly.entity_id
_entity_poly.type
_entity_poly.pdbx_seq_one_letter_code
_entity_poly.pdbx_strand_id
1 'polypeptide(L)'
;PVCDIEVPERLSSSYEQLKRYRLVERCVHVPVREGSEEEILLVHSLEHLEVAKSTQTMNEEELKRVSGNYDAFFFHPNTYRCARLAVGATLQLVDAVMSGKVCNGMALVRPPGHHSQRNAANGFCLFNNVAIAAEYAKLKYGLRRILIVDWDVHHGQGIQYLFEEDPSVLYFSWHRYEHQEFWPSLKESDYDAVGLGKGKGFNINLPWNKVGMGNSDYLAAFFHVLLPMAFEFDPELVLVSSGYDSGIGDPEGQMNATPEVFAHLTHFLMQLANGRLCVILEGGYHLKSLSESVCMTVKTLLGDPIPQITGEMAPCLSAIESIQNVRAAHKPYWKWLMYEGNYSSLSSSKFDCSSTEKESNSDETVKVKRFLELHMKNILFPVPPIKTATTTGAKISAHLLPVPIHLVKEMDKTELKALVSGCCADFAKEDKTLLSLGNMLAVLNKILTKEVCNGIAESPTSSLSVAVALRHSVRFGFQRVLCIFVGDMEIVPNTEDGSFSLLLKDAEGNDFFSAVLGFILPVAYSYQPKLTVIAVGPNRSLGINGISLLFALLQGLAESQILAVIEDTEVNLMQSVAKALAGTSTPHFGVYVPPTQEKVNKIKILRDQFQQEWKMLQCSGKLSG
;
A
#
# COMPACT_ATOMS: atom_id res chain seq x y z
N PRO A 1 12.87 -27.05 -17.50
CA PRO A 1 13.79 -26.39 -16.55
C PRO A 1 13.37 -24.95 -16.20
N VAL A 2 13.39 -24.01 -17.15
CA VAL A 2 13.10 -22.58 -16.86
C VAL A 2 11.67 -22.37 -16.38
N CYS A 3 10.69 -23.02 -17.02
CA CYS A 3 9.27 -22.87 -16.66
C CYS A 3 8.79 -23.79 -15.53
N ASP A 4 9.66 -24.63 -14.95
CA ASP A 4 9.26 -25.67 -13.99
C ASP A 4 8.78 -25.09 -12.66
N ILE A 5 8.99 -23.79 -12.43
CA ILE A 5 8.55 -23.03 -11.25
C ILE A 5 7.07 -22.61 -11.31
N GLU A 6 6.48 -22.55 -12.51
CA GLU A 6 5.09 -22.12 -12.74
C GLU A 6 4.13 -23.32 -12.54
N VAL A 7 3.83 -23.66 -11.28
CA VAL A 7 3.13 -24.91 -10.94
C VAL A 7 1.69 -24.70 -10.43
N PRO A 8 0.77 -25.69 -10.61
CA PRO A 8 -0.59 -25.63 -10.08
C PRO A 8 -0.68 -25.35 -8.57
N GLU A 9 0.32 -25.81 -7.82
CA GLU A 9 0.44 -25.65 -6.37
C GLU A 9 0.48 -24.19 -5.93
N ARG A 10 0.84 -23.26 -6.81
CA ARG A 10 0.78 -21.81 -6.54
C ARG A 10 -0.64 -21.37 -6.18
N LEU A 11 -1.66 -21.83 -6.91
CA LEU A 11 -3.06 -21.53 -6.60
C LEU A 11 -3.56 -22.33 -5.40
N SER A 12 -3.29 -23.63 -5.34
CA SER A 12 -3.82 -24.47 -4.27
C SER A 12 -3.22 -24.10 -2.91
N SER A 13 -1.93 -23.81 -2.83
CA SER A 13 -1.28 -23.35 -1.59
C SER A 13 -1.85 -22.03 -1.09
N SER A 14 -2.03 -21.06 -1.99
CA SER A 14 -2.63 -19.76 -1.68
C SER A 14 -4.06 -19.92 -1.15
N TYR A 15 -4.90 -20.69 -1.86
CA TYR A 15 -6.29 -20.89 -1.47
C TYR A 15 -6.43 -21.68 -0.16
N GLU A 16 -5.62 -22.71 0.06
CA GLU A 16 -5.63 -23.48 1.30
C GLU A 16 -5.14 -22.66 2.51
N GLN A 17 -4.17 -21.77 2.32
CA GLN A 17 -3.73 -20.86 3.39
C GLN A 17 -4.83 -19.83 3.73
N LEU A 18 -5.51 -19.27 2.72
CA LEU A 18 -6.68 -18.41 2.94
C LEU A 18 -7.78 -19.13 3.74
N LYS A 19 -8.03 -20.42 3.48
CA LYS A 19 -8.97 -21.23 4.28
C LYS A 19 -8.48 -21.44 5.71
N ARG A 20 -7.20 -21.75 5.92
CA ARG A 20 -6.62 -21.93 7.26
C ARG A 20 -6.76 -20.68 8.11
N TYR A 21 -6.63 -19.51 7.51
CA TYR A 21 -6.85 -18.22 8.17
C TYR A 21 -8.30 -17.76 8.16
N ARG A 22 -9.24 -18.60 7.69
CA ARG A 22 -10.68 -18.29 7.65
C ARG A 22 -11.00 -17.00 6.90
N LEU A 23 -10.26 -16.71 5.83
CA LEU A 23 -10.44 -15.52 5.01
C LEU A 23 -11.46 -15.76 3.90
N VAL A 24 -11.51 -16.98 3.35
CA VAL A 24 -12.46 -17.34 2.27
C VAL A 24 -13.91 -17.14 2.72
N GLU A 25 -14.27 -17.56 3.93
CA GLU A 25 -15.62 -17.43 4.49
C GLU A 25 -16.06 -15.97 4.73
N ARG A 26 -15.10 -15.04 4.78
CA ARG A 26 -15.33 -13.60 4.94
C ARG A 26 -15.45 -12.88 3.60
N CYS A 27 -15.06 -13.53 2.50
CA CYS A 27 -15.08 -12.97 1.15
C CYS A 27 -16.42 -13.26 0.46
N VAL A 28 -16.87 -12.32 -0.37
CA VAL A 28 -17.99 -12.58 -1.30
C VAL A 28 -17.44 -13.41 -2.46
N HIS A 29 -17.93 -14.64 -2.62
CA HIS A 29 -17.52 -15.48 -3.73
C HIS A 29 -18.13 -15.00 -5.05
N VAL A 30 -17.26 -14.60 -5.98
CA VAL A 30 -17.63 -14.21 -7.35
C VAL A 30 -17.29 -15.36 -8.28
N PRO A 31 -18.27 -15.96 -8.99
CA PRO A 31 -17.98 -17.07 -9.89
C PRO A 31 -17.16 -16.60 -11.08
N VAL A 32 -16.22 -17.45 -11.50
CA VAL A 32 -15.45 -17.25 -12.74
C VAL A 32 -16.31 -17.54 -13.97
N ARG A 33 -15.95 -16.94 -15.10
CA ARG A 33 -16.46 -17.27 -16.43
C ARG A 33 -15.29 -17.33 -17.41
N GLU A 34 -15.52 -17.86 -18.59
CA GLU A 34 -14.55 -17.70 -19.68
C GLU A 34 -14.65 -16.27 -20.24
N GLY A 35 -13.50 -15.63 -20.48
CA GLY A 35 -13.39 -14.44 -21.30
C GLY A 35 -13.82 -14.75 -22.73
N SER A 36 -14.63 -13.88 -23.31
CA SER A 36 -15.04 -13.95 -24.72
C SER A 36 -13.85 -13.64 -25.63
N GLU A 37 -13.94 -14.05 -26.90
CA GLU A 37 -12.92 -13.73 -27.89
C GLU A 37 -12.85 -12.21 -28.11
N GLU A 38 -14.01 -11.53 -28.12
CA GLU A 38 -14.11 -10.08 -28.24
C GLU A 38 -13.40 -9.33 -27.12
N GLU A 39 -13.51 -9.83 -25.87
CA GLU A 39 -12.79 -9.27 -24.72
C GLU A 39 -11.27 -9.46 -24.84
N ILE A 40 -10.82 -10.60 -25.36
CA ILE A 40 -9.39 -10.87 -25.57
C ILE A 40 -8.84 -9.97 -26.68
N LEU A 41 -9.60 -9.79 -27.76
CA LEU A 41 -9.27 -8.95 -28.91
C LEU A 41 -9.21 -7.44 -28.59
N LEU A 42 -9.59 -7.02 -27.38
CA LEU A 42 -9.40 -5.64 -26.93
C LEU A 42 -7.91 -5.24 -26.94
N VAL A 43 -7.02 -6.18 -26.60
CA VAL A 43 -5.58 -5.91 -26.53
C VAL A 43 -4.73 -6.91 -27.31
N HIS A 44 -5.26 -8.08 -27.66
CA HIS A 44 -4.56 -9.10 -28.45
C HIS A 44 -4.99 -9.10 -29.91
N SER A 45 -4.12 -9.58 -30.79
CA SER A 45 -4.48 -9.83 -32.18
C SER A 45 -5.28 -11.11 -32.37
N LEU A 46 -5.99 -11.16 -33.50
CA LEU A 46 -6.67 -12.36 -33.94
C LEU A 46 -5.69 -13.50 -34.20
N GLU A 47 -4.50 -13.20 -34.75
CA GLU A 47 -3.47 -14.20 -35.02
C GLU A 47 -2.98 -14.89 -33.74
N HIS A 48 -2.73 -14.11 -32.67
CA HIS A 48 -2.31 -14.66 -31.38
C HIS A 48 -3.41 -15.51 -30.73
N LEU A 49 -4.65 -15.04 -30.80
CA LEU A 49 -5.82 -15.78 -30.32
C LEU A 49 -6.00 -17.12 -31.04
N GLU A 50 -5.89 -17.14 -32.37
CA GLU A 50 -6.05 -18.36 -33.17
C GLU A 50 -4.93 -19.37 -32.94
N VAL A 51 -3.67 -18.91 -32.76
CA VAL A 51 -2.58 -19.79 -32.33
C VAL A 51 -2.93 -20.44 -31.00
N ALA A 52 -3.34 -19.65 -30.00
CA ALA A 52 -3.70 -20.15 -28.69
C ALA A 52 -4.82 -21.20 -28.75
N LYS A 53 -5.86 -20.94 -29.54
CA LYS A 53 -7.01 -21.84 -29.75
C LYS A 53 -6.62 -23.15 -30.41
N SER A 54 -5.71 -23.11 -31.40
CA SER A 54 -5.22 -24.31 -32.10
C SER A 54 -4.49 -25.30 -31.17
N THR A 55 -3.94 -24.84 -30.05
CA THR A 55 -3.15 -25.68 -29.12
C THR A 55 -3.99 -26.72 -28.38
N GLN A 56 -5.32 -26.56 -28.31
CA GLN A 56 -6.19 -27.45 -27.53
C GLN A 56 -6.21 -28.90 -28.03
N THR A 57 -5.95 -29.12 -29.31
CA THR A 57 -6.00 -30.46 -29.95
C THR A 57 -4.61 -31.01 -30.28
N MET A 58 -3.55 -30.31 -29.91
CA MET A 58 -2.17 -30.70 -30.20
C MET A 58 -1.65 -31.75 -29.22
N ASN A 59 -0.79 -32.65 -29.71
CA ASN A 59 -0.05 -33.57 -28.87
C ASN A 59 1.15 -32.89 -28.19
N GLU A 60 1.83 -33.60 -27.28
CA GLU A 60 2.94 -33.03 -26.49
C GLU A 60 4.12 -32.53 -27.35
N GLU A 61 4.48 -33.23 -28.43
CA GLU A 61 5.58 -32.82 -29.31
C GLU A 61 5.22 -31.55 -30.09
N GLU A 62 3.99 -31.47 -30.58
CA GLU A 62 3.45 -30.28 -31.25
C GLU A 62 3.41 -29.08 -30.30
N LEU A 63 2.94 -29.28 -29.07
CA LEU A 63 2.91 -28.24 -28.03
C LEU A 63 4.30 -27.76 -27.67
N LYS A 64 5.28 -28.66 -27.51
CA LYS A 64 6.68 -28.30 -27.27
C LYS A 64 7.23 -27.45 -28.41
N ARG A 65 6.96 -27.83 -29.66
CA ARG A 65 7.39 -27.08 -30.84
C ARG A 65 6.77 -25.68 -30.90
N VAL A 66 5.47 -25.55 -30.64
CA VAL A 66 4.80 -24.23 -30.62
C VAL A 66 5.29 -23.39 -29.45
N SER A 67 5.48 -23.99 -28.27
CA SER A 67 6.03 -23.31 -27.09
C SER A 67 7.42 -22.74 -27.35
N GLY A 68 8.27 -23.47 -28.10
CA GLY A 68 9.62 -23.02 -28.46
C GLY A 68 9.68 -21.76 -29.33
N ASN A 69 8.55 -21.26 -29.83
CA ASN A 69 8.48 -19.98 -30.54
C ASN A 69 8.36 -18.77 -29.59
N TYR A 70 8.17 -19.01 -28.30
CA TYR A 70 7.92 -17.98 -27.29
C TYR A 70 8.97 -18.04 -26.19
N ASP A 71 9.34 -16.88 -25.65
CA ASP A 71 10.32 -16.79 -24.58
C ASP A 71 9.69 -17.11 -23.22
N ALA A 72 10.37 -17.98 -22.46
CA ALA A 72 9.97 -18.45 -21.13
C ALA A 72 8.47 -18.86 -21.03
N PHE A 73 7.93 -19.55 -22.04
CA PHE A 73 6.51 -19.94 -22.09
C PHE A 73 6.31 -21.41 -22.47
N PHE A 74 5.22 -22.00 -21.98
CA PHE A 74 4.82 -23.36 -22.36
C PHE A 74 3.30 -23.49 -22.53
N PHE A 75 2.90 -24.30 -23.50
CA PHE A 75 1.51 -24.71 -23.69
C PHE A 75 1.24 -26.10 -23.11
N HIS A 76 0.00 -26.26 -22.66
CA HIS A 76 -0.65 -27.51 -22.31
C HIS A 76 -2.04 -27.52 -23.00
N PRO A 77 -2.67 -28.67 -23.30
CA PRO A 77 -3.99 -28.69 -23.97
C PRO A 77 -5.08 -27.84 -23.29
N ASN A 78 -4.96 -27.63 -21.97
CA ASN A 78 -5.87 -26.79 -21.20
C ASN A 78 -5.44 -25.32 -21.06
N THR A 79 -4.25 -24.91 -21.52
CA THR A 79 -3.73 -23.55 -21.30
C THR A 79 -4.68 -22.49 -21.85
N TYR A 80 -5.21 -22.66 -23.07
CA TYR A 80 -6.17 -21.72 -23.65
C TYR A 80 -7.43 -21.56 -22.80
N ARG A 81 -8.05 -22.68 -22.39
CA ARG A 81 -9.24 -22.65 -21.54
C ARG A 81 -8.96 -21.98 -20.19
N CYS A 82 -7.84 -22.32 -19.54
CA CYS A 82 -7.46 -21.71 -18.26
C CYS A 82 -7.16 -20.22 -18.41
N ALA A 83 -6.51 -19.79 -19.50
CA ALA A 83 -6.27 -18.37 -19.78
C ALA A 83 -7.58 -17.60 -19.99
N ARG A 84 -8.57 -18.20 -20.67
CA ARG A 84 -9.91 -17.60 -20.77
C ARG A 84 -10.58 -17.49 -19.40
N LEU A 85 -10.44 -18.49 -18.53
CA LEU A 85 -10.94 -18.41 -17.15
C LEU A 85 -10.22 -17.34 -16.33
N ALA A 86 -8.90 -17.17 -16.51
CA ALA A 86 -8.12 -16.11 -15.85
C ALA A 86 -8.63 -14.72 -16.27
N VAL A 87 -8.79 -14.48 -17.58
CA VAL A 87 -9.38 -13.24 -18.11
C VAL A 87 -10.78 -13.02 -17.54
N GLY A 88 -11.67 -14.00 -17.66
CA GLY A 88 -13.04 -13.83 -17.22
C GLY A 88 -13.20 -13.70 -15.70
N ALA A 89 -12.33 -14.31 -14.89
CA ALA A 89 -12.29 -14.10 -13.44
C ALA A 89 -11.91 -12.65 -13.10
N THR A 90 -10.90 -12.10 -13.79
CA THR A 90 -10.51 -10.69 -13.64
C THR A 90 -11.64 -9.75 -14.04
N LEU A 91 -12.32 -9.99 -15.16
CA LEU A 91 -13.43 -9.15 -15.60
C LEU A 91 -14.64 -9.23 -14.66
N GLN A 92 -14.92 -10.40 -14.08
CA GLN A 92 -15.95 -10.56 -13.06
C GLN A 92 -15.63 -9.77 -11.79
N LEU A 93 -14.36 -9.68 -11.39
CA LEU A 93 -13.93 -8.85 -10.28
C LEU A 93 -14.12 -7.36 -10.60
N VAL A 94 -13.69 -6.90 -11.77
CA VAL A 94 -13.92 -5.53 -12.24
C VAL A 94 -15.40 -5.19 -12.22
N ASP A 95 -16.26 -6.06 -12.75
CA ASP A 95 -17.70 -5.86 -12.75
C ASP A 95 -18.28 -5.78 -11.32
N ALA A 96 -17.82 -6.63 -10.41
CA ALA A 96 -18.28 -6.61 -9.02
C ALA A 96 -17.86 -5.32 -8.28
N VAL A 97 -16.67 -4.81 -8.54
CA VAL A 97 -16.17 -3.55 -7.95
C VAL A 97 -16.88 -2.35 -8.56
N MET A 98 -16.95 -2.27 -9.89
CA MET A 98 -17.51 -1.11 -10.59
C MET A 98 -19.02 -0.98 -10.43
N SER A 99 -19.74 -2.10 -10.24
CA SER A 99 -21.18 -2.08 -9.91
C SER A 99 -21.48 -1.78 -8.43
N GLY A 100 -20.46 -1.69 -7.58
CA GLY A 100 -20.61 -1.49 -6.13
C GLY A 100 -21.11 -2.73 -5.38
N LYS A 101 -21.10 -3.92 -6.01
CA LYS A 101 -21.42 -5.20 -5.34
C LYS A 101 -20.41 -5.52 -4.24
N VAL A 102 -19.15 -5.15 -4.46
CA VAL A 102 -18.06 -5.21 -3.47
C VAL A 102 -17.23 -3.92 -3.57
N CYS A 103 -16.52 -3.54 -2.50
CA CYS A 103 -15.64 -2.37 -2.54
C CYS A 103 -14.35 -2.65 -3.33
N ASN A 104 -13.82 -3.85 -3.19
CA ASN A 104 -12.54 -4.31 -3.73
C ASN A 104 -12.57 -5.85 -3.84
N GLY A 105 -11.48 -6.45 -4.34
CA GLY A 105 -11.30 -7.90 -4.26
C GLY A 105 -10.02 -8.39 -4.91
N MET A 106 -9.85 -9.71 -4.89
CA MET A 106 -8.70 -10.42 -5.45
C MET A 106 -9.13 -11.57 -6.35
N ALA A 107 -8.49 -11.69 -7.51
CA ALA A 107 -8.62 -12.83 -8.42
C ALA A 107 -7.37 -13.70 -8.34
N LEU A 108 -7.51 -14.90 -7.77
CA LEU A 108 -6.46 -15.93 -7.77
C LEU A 108 -6.52 -16.71 -9.09
N VAL A 109 -5.70 -16.31 -10.05
CA VAL A 109 -5.73 -16.83 -11.42
C VAL A 109 -4.40 -17.44 -11.85
N ARG A 110 -4.46 -18.40 -12.77
CA ARG A 110 -3.33 -18.91 -13.57
C ARG A 110 -3.87 -19.31 -14.96
N PRO A 111 -3.14 -19.03 -16.05
CA PRO A 111 -1.80 -18.41 -16.11
C PRO A 111 -1.80 -16.91 -15.73
N PRO A 112 -0.62 -16.34 -15.39
CA PRO A 112 -0.44 -14.89 -15.25
C PRO A 112 -0.63 -14.15 -16.59
N GLY A 113 -0.54 -12.82 -16.58
CA GLY A 113 -0.84 -11.98 -17.73
C GLY A 113 0.16 -10.87 -18.07
N HIS A 114 0.86 -10.26 -17.11
CA HIS A 114 1.53 -8.97 -17.33
C HIS A 114 2.64 -8.94 -18.40
N HIS A 115 3.27 -10.08 -18.74
CA HIS A 115 4.25 -10.20 -19.83
C HIS A 115 3.63 -10.37 -21.22
N SER A 116 2.37 -10.81 -21.29
CA SER A 116 1.72 -11.13 -22.56
C SER A 116 1.56 -9.87 -23.41
N GLN A 117 2.05 -9.96 -24.65
CA GLN A 117 2.07 -8.87 -25.62
C GLN A 117 0.91 -9.04 -26.61
N ARG A 118 0.64 -8.00 -27.41
CA ARG A 118 -0.43 -8.02 -28.43
C ARG A 118 -0.41 -9.25 -29.34
N ASN A 119 0.78 -9.72 -29.72
CA ASN A 119 0.97 -10.80 -30.70
C ASN A 119 1.80 -11.99 -30.15
N ALA A 120 2.07 -12.04 -28.85
CA ALA A 120 2.97 -13.07 -28.30
C ALA A 120 2.65 -13.44 -26.86
N ALA A 121 2.74 -14.74 -26.58
CA ALA A 121 2.89 -15.24 -25.22
C ALA A 121 4.34 -15.01 -24.76
N ASN A 122 4.54 -14.75 -23.48
CA ASN A 122 5.85 -14.46 -22.91
C ASN A 122 5.83 -14.66 -21.41
N GLY A 123 6.91 -15.18 -20.80
CA GLY A 123 7.06 -15.24 -19.34
C GLY A 123 5.84 -15.86 -18.64
N PHE A 124 5.48 -17.09 -19.02
CA PHE A 124 4.29 -17.80 -18.53
C PHE A 124 2.92 -17.18 -18.84
N CYS A 125 2.86 -16.02 -19.47
CA CYS A 125 1.63 -15.28 -19.73
C CYS A 125 1.11 -15.52 -21.16
N LEU A 126 -0.13 -16.03 -21.27
CA LEU A 126 -0.79 -16.23 -22.57
C LEU A 126 -1.60 -15.01 -23.02
N PHE A 127 -2.44 -14.48 -22.14
CA PHE A 127 -3.24 -13.29 -22.36
C PHE A 127 -3.02 -12.31 -21.20
N ASN A 128 -2.88 -11.04 -21.53
CA ASN A 128 -2.69 -9.97 -20.55
C ASN A 128 -3.99 -9.66 -19.77
N ASN A 129 -4.20 -10.37 -18.66
CA ASN A 129 -5.40 -10.28 -17.81
C ASN A 129 -5.69 -8.83 -17.38
N VAL A 130 -4.67 -8.11 -16.92
CA VAL A 130 -4.78 -6.76 -16.35
C VAL A 130 -4.99 -5.71 -17.45
N ALA A 131 -4.30 -5.83 -18.59
CA ALA A 131 -4.54 -4.91 -19.72
C ALA A 131 -5.93 -5.08 -20.33
N ILE A 132 -6.41 -6.32 -20.50
CA ILE A 132 -7.80 -6.59 -20.92
C ILE A 132 -8.78 -5.95 -19.94
N ALA A 133 -8.53 -6.06 -18.63
CA ALA A 133 -9.36 -5.47 -17.60
C ALA A 133 -9.43 -3.93 -17.69
N ALA A 134 -8.30 -3.27 -17.96
CA ALA A 134 -8.26 -1.82 -18.13
C ALA A 134 -9.06 -1.36 -19.35
N GLU A 135 -8.86 -1.98 -20.52
CA GLU A 135 -9.63 -1.66 -21.74
C GLU A 135 -11.12 -1.98 -21.59
N TYR A 136 -11.44 -3.12 -20.97
CA TYR A 136 -12.82 -3.47 -20.66
C TYR A 136 -13.49 -2.45 -19.75
N ALA A 137 -12.78 -1.95 -18.71
CA ALA A 137 -13.31 -0.94 -17.81
C ALA A 137 -13.52 0.41 -18.51
N LYS A 138 -12.60 0.82 -19.40
CA LYS A 138 -12.76 2.02 -20.25
C LYS A 138 -13.99 1.90 -21.14
N LEU A 139 -14.16 0.78 -21.83
CA LEU A 139 -15.25 0.57 -22.78
C LEU A 139 -16.62 0.43 -22.10
N LYS A 140 -16.71 -0.40 -21.05
CA LYS A 140 -17.98 -0.72 -20.40
C LYS A 140 -18.43 0.35 -19.41
N TYR A 141 -17.51 0.94 -18.66
CA TYR A 141 -17.81 1.90 -17.58
C TYR A 141 -17.42 3.34 -17.91
N GLY A 142 -16.80 3.60 -19.07
CA GLY A 142 -16.45 4.94 -19.51
C GLY A 142 -15.33 5.59 -18.69
N LEU A 143 -14.49 4.77 -18.04
CA LEU A 143 -13.38 5.28 -17.22
C LEU A 143 -12.34 6.00 -18.08
N ARG A 144 -11.76 7.05 -17.51
CA ARG A 144 -10.78 7.94 -18.14
C ARG A 144 -9.42 7.91 -17.46
N ARG A 145 -9.33 7.41 -16.23
CA ARG A 145 -8.08 7.32 -15.46
C ARG A 145 -8.03 5.99 -14.73
N ILE A 146 -7.19 5.07 -15.20
CA ILE A 146 -6.95 3.77 -14.56
C ILE A 146 -5.49 3.71 -14.13
N LEU A 147 -5.25 3.38 -12.87
CA LEU A 147 -3.91 3.12 -12.38
C LEU A 147 -3.67 1.60 -12.38
N ILE A 148 -2.59 1.17 -13.00
CA ILE A 148 -2.08 -0.19 -12.89
C ILE A 148 -0.81 -0.13 -12.04
N VAL A 149 -0.80 -0.85 -10.92
CA VAL A 149 0.38 -1.02 -10.07
C VAL A 149 0.89 -2.44 -10.21
N ASP A 150 2.06 -2.60 -10.79
CA ASP A 150 2.76 -3.87 -10.90
C ASP A 150 3.85 -3.95 -9.84
N TRP A 151 3.63 -4.84 -8.87
CA TRP A 151 4.59 -5.11 -7.81
C TRP A 151 5.24 -6.49 -7.94
N ASP A 152 4.99 -7.19 -9.06
CA ASP A 152 5.75 -8.38 -9.44
C ASP A 152 7.24 -8.02 -9.54
N VAL A 153 8.12 -8.99 -9.32
CA VAL A 153 9.55 -8.73 -9.39
C VAL A 153 10.05 -8.60 -10.84
N HIS A 154 9.27 -9.05 -11.82
CA HIS A 154 9.57 -8.90 -13.23
C HIS A 154 8.87 -7.70 -13.83
N HIS A 155 9.51 -7.06 -14.81
CA HIS A 155 8.87 -5.98 -15.54
C HIS A 155 7.71 -6.53 -16.41
N GLY A 156 6.48 -6.07 -16.18
CA GLY A 156 5.32 -6.35 -17.03
C GLY A 156 5.36 -5.60 -18.37
N GLN A 157 6.36 -5.85 -19.21
CA GLN A 157 6.56 -5.19 -20.50
C GLN A 157 5.35 -5.28 -21.43
N GLY A 158 4.55 -6.35 -21.32
CA GLY A 158 3.31 -6.49 -22.08
C GLY A 158 2.30 -5.37 -21.77
N ILE A 159 2.18 -4.98 -20.49
CA ILE A 159 1.32 -3.86 -20.07
C ILE A 159 1.90 -2.54 -20.57
N GLN A 160 3.21 -2.32 -20.39
CA GLN A 160 3.89 -1.10 -20.88
C GLN A 160 3.62 -0.89 -22.38
N TYR A 161 3.86 -1.89 -23.23
CA TYR A 161 3.67 -1.76 -24.68
C TYR A 161 2.21 -1.46 -25.07
N LEU A 162 1.24 -2.02 -24.34
CA LEU A 162 -0.18 -1.83 -24.65
C LEU A 162 -0.68 -0.41 -24.32
N PHE A 163 -0.07 0.27 -23.35
CA PHE A 163 -0.49 1.60 -22.89
C PHE A 163 0.54 2.71 -23.11
N GLU A 164 1.64 2.43 -23.82
CA GLU A 164 2.79 3.34 -23.93
C GLU A 164 2.41 4.73 -24.47
N GLU A 165 1.39 4.81 -25.34
CA GLU A 165 0.86 6.06 -25.90
C GLU A 165 -0.43 6.56 -25.26
N ASP A 166 -0.98 5.86 -24.26
CA ASP A 166 -2.30 6.12 -23.68
C ASP A 166 -2.25 6.84 -22.32
N PRO A 167 -2.55 8.16 -22.26
CA PRO A 167 -2.55 8.90 -20.99
C PRO A 167 -3.74 8.57 -20.08
N SER A 168 -4.72 7.77 -20.53
CA SER A 168 -5.84 7.33 -19.69
C SER A 168 -5.46 6.19 -18.74
N VAL A 169 -4.30 5.56 -18.95
CA VAL A 169 -3.77 4.50 -18.10
C VAL A 169 -2.40 4.92 -17.57
N LEU A 170 -2.27 5.02 -16.25
CA LEU A 170 -0.98 5.19 -15.58
C LEU A 170 -0.47 3.81 -15.20
N TYR A 171 0.67 3.40 -15.76
CA TYR A 171 1.34 2.16 -15.39
C TYR A 171 2.55 2.46 -14.51
N PHE A 172 2.61 1.81 -13.35
CA PHE A 172 3.77 1.79 -12.48
C PHE A 172 4.25 0.36 -12.33
N SER A 173 5.56 0.13 -12.51
CA SER A 173 6.20 -1.14 -12.21
C SER A 173 7.49 -0.88 -11.47
N TRP A 174 7.69 -1.55 -10.34
CA TRP A 174 9.06 -1.87 -9.92
C TRP A 174 9.42 -3.23 -10.48
N HIS A 175 10.71 -3.56 -10.52
CA HIS A 175 11.17 -4.88 -10.94
C HIS A 175 12.67 -5.03 -10.71
N ARG A 176 13.15 -6.26 -10.52
CA ARG A 176 14.57 -6.58 -10.60
C ARG A 176 15.05 -6.28 -12.01
N TYR A 177 16.15 -5.54 -12.11
CA TYR A 177 16.71 -5.10 -13.39
C TYR A 177 18.20 -5.39 -13.49
N GLU A 178 18.95 -5.12 -12.41
CA GLU A 178 20.40 -5.34 -12.35
C GLU A 178 21.13 -4.82 -13.61
N HIS A 179 20.84 -3.57 -13.97
CA HIS A 179 21.40 -2.92 -15.16
C HIS A 179 21.17 -3.72 -16.46
N GLN A 180 19.94 -4.22 -16.65
CA GLN A 180 19.51 -5.03 -17.79
C GLN A 180 20.00 -6.49 -17.77
N GLU A 181 20.67 -6.95 -16.72
CA GLU A 181 21.13 -8.34 -16.62
C GLU A 181 20.01 -9.33 -16.24
N PHE A 182 18.95 -8.86 -15.59
CA PHE A 182 17.83 -9.72 -15.19
C PHE A 182 16.74 -9.82 -16.28
N TRP A 183 16.11 -10.99 -16.40
CA TRP A 183 15.05 -11.23 -17.38
C TRP A 183 13.87 -10.27 -17.15
N PRO A 184 13.26 -9.67 -18.20
CA PRO A 184 13.41 -9.97 -19.62
C PRO A 184 14.58 -9.27 -20.34
N SER A 185 15.49 -8.63 -19.61
CA SER A 185 16.72 -8.00 -20.16
C SER A 185 16.45 -6.94 -21.23
N LEU A 186 15.41 -6.13 -21.02
CA LEU A 186 14.94 -5.11 -21.94
C LEU A 186 15.42 -3.73 -21.51
N LYS A 187 15.94 -2.94 -22.46
CA LYS A 187 16.39 -1.56 -22.18
C LYS A 187 15.22 -0.68 -21.76
N GLU A 188 14.07 -0.89 -22.38
CA GLU A 188 12.83 -0.17 -22.10
C GLU A 188 12.21 -0.49 -20.73
N SER A 189 12.78 -1.42 -19.96
CA SER A 189 12.46 -1.60 -18.54
C SER A 189 13.15 -0.56 -17.66
N ASP A 190 14.11 0.23 -18.17
CA ASP A 190 14.81 1.23 -17.36
C ASP A 190 13.91 2.46 -17.05
N TYR A 191 14.36 3.28 -16.10
CA TYR A 191 13.62 4.44 -15.58
C TYR A 191 13.38 5.56 -16.61
N ASP A 192 14.10 5.57 -17.74
CA ASP A 192 14.02 6.59 -18.79
C ASP A 192 12.94 6.29 -19.85
N ALA A 193 12.36 5.08 -19.83
CA ALA A 193 11.21 4.69 -20.64
C ALA A 193 9.90 5.24 -20.04
N VAL A 194 9.68 6.55 -20.21
CA VAL A 194 8.56 7.27 -19.60
C VAL A 194 7.25 7.24 -20.41
N GLY A 195 7.15 6.39 -21.43
CA GLY A 195 6.04 6.36 -22.39
C GLY A 195 6.30 7.19 -23.65
N LEU A 196 5.38 7.09 -24.61
CA LEU A 196 5.48 7.66 -25.96
C LEU A 196 4.30 8.59 -26.25
N GLY A 197 4.46 9.45 -27.26
CA GLY A 197 3.39 10.32 -27.75
C GLY A 197 2.66 11.09 -26.63
N LYS A 198 1.35 10.84 -26.50
CA LYS A 198 0.49 11.44 -25.46
C LYS A 198 0.62 10.75 -24.11
N GLY A 199 1.10 9.51 -24.06
CA GLY A 199 1.34 8.71 -22.85
C GLY A 199 2.65 9.04 -22.14
N LYS A 200 3.46 9.99 -22.64
CA LYS A 200 4.67 10.47 -21.94
C LYS A 200 4.34 10.96 -20.53
N GLY A 201 5.03 10.38 -19.55
CA GLY A 201 4.82 10.59 -18.12
C GLY A 201 3.92 9.55 -17.45
N PHE A 202 3.19 8.73 -18.22
CA PHE A 202 2.21 7.74 -17.73
C PHE A 202 2.74 6.29 -17.71
N ASN A 203 4.01 6.09 -18.02
CA ASN A 203 4.72 4.83 -17.80
C ASN A 203 5.86 5.09 -16.80
N ILE A 204 5.83 4.47 -15.62
CA ILE A 204 6.80 4.68 -14.55
C ILE A 204 7.47 3.35 -14.24
N ASN A 205 8.74 3.22 -14.63
CA ASN A 205 9.57 2.07 -14.31
C ASN A 205 10.51 2.39 -13.16
N LEU A 206 10.55 1.54 -12.15
CA LEU A 206 11.45 1.64 -11.00
C LEU A 206 12.35 0.39 -10.94
N PRO A 207 13.49 0.41 -11.66
CA PRO A 207 14.37 -0.74 -11.78
C PRO A 207 15.23 -0.92 -10.52
N TRP A 208 15.17 -2.10 -9.91
CA TRP A 208 16.06 -2.50 -8.82
C TRP A 208 17.38 -3.02 -9.40
N ASN A 209 18.44 -2.24 -9.22
CA ASN A 209 19.78 -2.59 -9.71
C ASN A 209 20.60 -3.48 -8.76
N LYS A 210 19.97 -3.94 -7.67
CA LYS A 210 20.49 -4.97 -6.76
C LYS A 210 19.35 -5.88 -6.29
N VAL A 211 19.68 -7.13 -6.00
CA VAL A 211 18.80 -8.05 -5.26
C VAL A 211 18.76 -7.71 -3.76
N GLY A 212 17.87 -8.36 -3.03
CA GLY A 212 17.79 -8.25 -1.57
C GLY A 212 17.03 -7.01 -1.08
N MET A 213 16.33 -6.30 -1.96
CA MET A 213 15.45 -5.18 -1.59
C MET A 213 14.42 -5.66 -0.56
N GLY A 214 14.20 -4.86 0.48
CA GLY A 214 13.35 -5.19 1.61
C GLY A 214 12.18 -4.23 1.80
N ASN A 215 11.54 -4.35 2.96
CA ASN A 215 10.38 -3.55 3.34
C ASN A 215 10.60 -2.04 3.19
N SER A 216 11.76 -1.54 3.62
CA SER A 216 12.10 -0.12 3.57
C SER A 216 12.23 0.41 2.14
N ASP A 217 12.83 -0.37 1.23
CA ASP A 217 12.99 0.00 -0.18
C ASP A 217 11.62 0.12 -0.86
N TYR A 218 10.74 -0.83 -0.60
CA TYR A 218 9.39 -0.88 -1.16
C TYR A 218 8.51 0.26 -0.67
N LEU A 219 8.54 0.53 0.64
CA LEU A 219 7.84 1.67 1.22
C LEU A 219 8.42 3.00 0.72
N ALA A 220 9.73 3.10 0.52
CA ALA A 220 10.37 4.30 -0.02
C ALA A 220 9.93 4.57 -1.47
N ALA A 221 9.83 3.53 -2.32
CA ALA A 221 9.28 3.65 -3.66
C ALA A 221 7.82 4.16 -3.63
N PHE A 222 7.01 3.66 -2.70
CA PHE A 222 5.63 4.14 -2.53
C PHE A 222 5.57 5.60 -2.10
N PHE A 223 6.33 5.99 -1.08
CA PHE A 223 6.28 7.35 -0.53
C PHE A 223 6.87 8.41 -1.47
N HIS A 224 7.95 8.09 -2.18
CA HIS A 224 8.71 9.09 -2.95
C HIS A 224 8.43 9.08 -4.44
N VAL A 225 7.74 8.05 -4.96
CA VAL A 225 7.41 7.90 -6.38
C VAL A 225 5.91 7.65 -6.57
N LEU A 226 5.40 6.47 -6.19
CA LEU A 226 4.07 6.03 -6.61
C LEU A 226 2.94 6.87 -5.99
N LEU A 227 2.87 7.01 -4.67
CA LEU A 227 1.72 7.66 -4.02
C LEU A 227 1.57 9.12 -4.45
N PRO A 228 2.62 9.96 -4.50
CA PRO A 228 2.47 11.32 -4.98
C PRO A 228 1.90 11.42 -6.39
N MET A 229 2.40 10.59 -7.32
CA MET A 229 1.92 10.56 -8.71
C MET A 229 0.50 9.99 -8.81
N ALA A 230 0.17 8.97 -8.02
CA ALA A 230 -1.15 8.36 -8.00
C ALA A 230 -2.23 9.32 -7.46
N PHE A 231 -1.94 10.09 -6.40
CA PHE A 231 -2.85 11.13 -5.91
C PHE A 231 -2.98 12.31 -6.87
N GLU A 232 -1.92 12.66 -7.60
CA GLU A 232 -1.99 13.68 -8.66
C GLU A 232 -2.80 13.18 -9.87
N PHE A 233 -2.66 11.92 -10.25
CA PHE A 233 -3.40 11.27 -11.33
C PHE A 233 -4.88 11.08 -11.00
N ASP A 234 -5.20 10.84 -9.72
CA ASP A 234 -6.57 10.63 -9.23
C ASP A 234 -7.32 9.55 -10.02
N PRO A 235 -6.90 8.27 -9.92
CA PRO A 235 -7.49 7.19 -10.70
C PRO A 235 -8.94 6.91 -10.28
N GLU A 236 -9.74 6.47 -11.24
CA GLU A 236 -11.12 6.02 -11.05
C GLU A 236 -11.21 4.54 -10.74
N LEU A 237 -10.17 3.77 -11.05
CA LEU A 237 -10.00 2.35 -10.73
C LEU A 237 -8.51 2.05 -10.55
N VAL A 238 -8.17 1.24 -9.56
CA VAL A 238 -6.82 0.69 -9.39
C VAL A 238 -6.83 -0.80 -9.68
N LEU A 239 -5.97 -1.23 -10.60
CA LEU A 239 -5.67 -2.62 -10.89
C LEU A 239 -4.26 -2.93 -10.35
N VAL A 240 -4.08 -4.09 -9.72
CA VAL A 240 -2.77 -4.51 -9.22
C VAL A 240 -2.36 -5.80 -9.93
N SER A 241 -1.27 -5.74 -10.68
CA SER A 241 -0.52 -6.91 -11.14
C SER A 241 0.26 -7.43 -9.93
N SER A 242 -0.28 -8.47 -9.30
CA SER A 242 0.10 -8.87 -7.94
C SER A 242 0.97 -10.12 -7.95
N GLY A 243 2.24 -9.92 -8.33
CA GLY A 243 3.28 -10.94 -8.19
C GLY A 243 3.87 -10.96 -6.80
N TYR A 244 4.03 -12.14 -6.21
CA TYR A 244 4.62 -12.28 -4.86
C TYR A 244 6.04 -12.87 -4.91
N ASP A 245 6.66 -12.88 -6.08
CA ASP A 245 8.08 -13.19 -6.28
C ASP A 245 9.00 -12.04 -5.86
N SER A 246 8.43 -10.86 -5.59
CA SER A 246 9.07 -9.76 -4.86
C SER A 246 9.21 -10.04 -3.34
N GLY A 247 8.72 -11.18 -2.85
CA GLY A 247 8.77 -11.59 -1.45
C GLY A 247 10.00 -12.42 -1.08
N ILE A 248 10.28 -12.49 0.23
CA ILE A 248 11.39 -13.27 0.79
C ILE A 248 11.35 -14.75 0.41
N GLY A 249 12.50 -15.28 0.00
CA GLY A 249 12.68 -16.69 -0.34
C GLY A 249 12.27 -17.07 -1.76
N ASP A 250 11.77 -16.14 -2.55
CA ASP A 250 11.45 -16.42 -3.94
C ASP A 250 12.72 -16.70 -4.77
N PRO A 251 12.76 -17.80 -5.54
CA PRO A 251 13.96 -18.18 -6.29
C PRO A 251 14.30 -17.22 -7.44
N GLU A 252 13.29 -16.57 -8.04
CA GLU A 252 13.50 -15.65 -9.16
C GLU A 252 13.82 -14.25 -8.64
N GLY A 253 13.00 -13.74 -7.72
CA GLY A 253 13.14 -12.36 -7.26
C GLY A 253 14.35 -12.10 -6.38
N GLN A 254 14.70 -13.05 -5.50
CA GLN A 254 15.82 -12.91 -4.55
C GLN A 254 15.74 -11.62 -3.71
N MET A 255 14.52 -11.18 -3.42
CA MET A 255 14.22 -10.03 -2.57
C MET A 255 14.03 -10.47 -1.12
N ASN A 256 14.02 -9.51 -0.19
CA ASN A 256 13.94 -9.74 1.25
C ASN A 256 12.68 -9.15 1.88
N ALA A 257 11.73 -8.68 1.08
CA ALA A 257 10.50 -8.10 1.59
C ALA A 257 9.63 -9.17 2.27
N THR A 258 9.15 -8.88 3.48
CA THR A 258 8.38 -9.84 4.28
C THR A 258 6.88 -9.72 3.97
N PRO A 259 6.07 -10.78 4.20
CA PRO A 259 4.67 -10.81 3.79
C PRO A 259 3.82 -9.61 4.26
N GLU A 260 4.10 -9.05 5.44
CA GLU A 260 3.35 -7.90 5.95
C GLU A 260 3.51 -6.63 5.10
N VAL A 261 4.59 -6.47 4.32
CA VAL A 261 4.74 -5.29 3.47
C VAL A 261 3.57 -5.17 2.49
N PHE A 262 3.11 -6.29 1.93
CA PHE A 262 2.00 -6.32 0.98
C PHE A 262 0.67 -5.89 1.63
N ALA A 263 0.52 -6.06 2.95
CA ALA A 263 -0.59 -5.47 3.69
C ALA A 263 -0.52 -3.94 3.67
N HIS A 264 0.65 -3.35 3.86
CA HIS A 264 0.85 -1.90 3.79
C HIS A 264 0.69 -1.35 2.37
N LEU A 265 1.26 -2.02 1.35
CA LEU A 265 1.12 -1.60 -0.05
C LEU A 265 -0.37 -1.56 -0.44
N THR A 266 -1.10 -2.64 -0.15
CA THR A 266 -2.55 -2.72 -0.38
C THR A 266 -3.30 -1.60 0.36
N HIS A 267 -2.95 -1.35 1.62
CA HIS A 267 -3.59 -0.33 2.46
C HIS A 267 -3.48 1.07 1.85
N PHE A 268 -2.31 1.41 1.28
CA PHE A 268 -2.14 2.70 0.62
C PHE A 268 -2.96 2.80 -0.66
N LEU A 269 -3.00 1.74 -1.47
CA LEU A 269 -3.77 1.73 -2.72
C LEU A 269 -5.30 1.80 -2.48
N MET A 270 -5.77 1.29 -1.35
CA MET A 270 -7.18 1.42 -0.94
C MET A 270 -7.62 2.87 -0.67
N GLN A 271 -6.68 3.81 -0.56
CA GLN A 271 -6.99 5.24 -0.40
C GLN A 271 -7.21 5.97 -1.73
N LEU A 272 -6.98 5.28 -2.85
CA LEU A 272 -7.19 5.78 -4.20
C LEU A 272 -8.51 5.25 -4.75
N ALA A 273 -9.06 5.89 -5.79
CA ALA A 273 -10.26 5.44 -6.49
C ALA A 273 -11.47 5.12 -5.57
N ASN A 274 -11.58 5.80 -4.42
CA ASN A 274 -12.55 5.50 -3.36
C ASN A 274 -12.54 4.01 -2.94
N GLY A 275 -11.36 3.39 -2.89
CA GLY A 275 -11.19 1.99 -2.53
C GLY A 275 -11.51 0.98 -3.64
N ARG A 276 -11.85 1.42 -4.86
CA ARG A 276 -12.06 0.54 -6.02
C ARG A 276 -10.72 -0.06 -6.47
N LEU A 277 -10.41 -1.22 -5.88
CA LEU A 277 -9.15 -1.92 -6.04
C LEU A 277 -9.41 -3.36 -6.49
N CYS A 278 -8.82 -3.77 -7.61
CA CYS A 278 -8.83 -5.14 -8.08
C CYS A 278 -7.41 -5.69 -8.06
N VAL A 279 -7.17 -6.74 -7.28
CA VAL A 279 -5.87 -7.41 -7.18
C VAL A 279 -5.87 -8.68 -8.02
N ILE A 280 -4.95 -8.83 -8.97
CA ILE A 280 -4.88 -9.98 -9.89
C ILE A 280 -3.57 -10.69 -9.63
N LEU A 281 -3.61 -11.99 -9.29
CA LEU A 281 -2.39 -12.78 -9.05
C LEU A 281 -1.56 -12.89 -10.34
N GLU A 282 -0.27 -12.56 -10.25
CA GLU A 282 0.74 -12.72 -11.32
C GLU A 282 1.77 -13.81 -10.94
N GLY A 283 3.02 -13.45 -10.64
CA GLY A 283 4.13 -14.33 -10.24
C GLY A 283 4.16 -14.73 -8.76
N GLY A 284 5.30 -15.26 -8.31
CA GLY A 284 5.50 -15.83 -6.96
C GLY A 284 5.60 -17.35 -6.96
N TYR A 285 6.79 -17.85 -6.67
CA TYR A 285 7.20 -19.23 -6.90
C TYR A 285 7.67 -19.94 -5.62
N HIS A 286 8.00 -19.19 -4.56
CA HIS A 286 8.15 -19.77 -3.23
C HIS A 286 6.78 -19.89 -2.51
N LEU A 287 6.16 -21.07 -2.61
CA LEU A 287 4.77 -21.35 -2.18
C LEU A 287 4.40 -20.83 -0.78
N LYS A 288 5.32 -20.92 0.19
CA LYS A 288 5.05 -20.43 1.55
C LYS A 288 5.04 -18.90 1.61
N SER A 289 5.96 -18.23 0.91
CA SER A 289 6.02 -16.76 0.86
C SER A 289 4.83 -16.20 0.08
N LEU A 290 4.52 -16.81 -1.06
CA LEU A 290 3.34 -16.54 -1.88
C LEU A 290 2.06 -16.61 -1.02
N SER A 291 1.79 -17.75 -0.41
CA SER A 291 0.53 -17.97 0.31
C SER A 291 0.35 -17.06 1.53
N GLU A 292 1.42 -16.72 2.24
CA GLU A 292 1.35 -15.76 3.35
C GLU A 292 1.14 -14.33 2.87
N SER A 293 1.79 -13.93 1.77
CA SER A 293 1.66 -12.59 1.17
C SER A 293 0.27 -12.36 0.56
N VAL A 294 -0.30 -13.38 -0.08
CA VAL A 294 -1.71 -13.43 -0.51
C VAL A 294 -2.63 -13.22 0.70
N CYS A 295 -2.39 -13.91 1.81
CA CYS A 295 -3.19 -13.76 3.02
C CYS A 295 -3.10 -12.35 3.61
N MET A 296 -1.91 -11.75 3.65
CA MET A 296 -1.71 -10.38 4.12
C MET A 296 -2.47 -9.37 3.26
N THR A 297 -2.44 -9.54 1.94
CA THR A 297 -3.21 -8.73 0.98
C THR A 297 -4.71 -8.85 1.24
N VAL A 298 -5.25 -10.08 1.32
CA VAL A 298 -6.70 -10.31 1.54
C VAL A 298 -7.17 -9.82 2.90
N LYS A 299 -6.34 -9.94 3.95
CA LYS A 299 -6.64 -9.37 5.28
C LYS A 299 -6.84 -7.87 5.20
N THR A 300 -5.96 -7.16 4.50
CA THR A 300 -6.10 -5.72 4.29
C THR A 300 -7.34 -5.37 3.48
N LEU A 301 -7.63 -6.10 2.39
CA LEU A 301 -8.85 -5.90 1.59
C LEU A 301 -10.13 -6.04 2.42
N LEU A 302 -10.14 -6.99 3.37
CA LEU A 302 -11.23 -7.21 4.33
C LEU A 302 -11.27 -6.17 5.46
N GLY A 303 -10.31 -5.26 5.52
CA GLY A 303 -10.22 -4.20 6.52
C GLY A 303 -9.75 -4.67 7.90
N ASP A 304 -9.02 -5.79 7.98
CA ASP A 304 -8.30 -6.19 9.20
C ASP A 304 -7.25 -5.12 9.56
N PRO A 305 -6.91 -4.95 10.86
CA PRO A 305 -5.82 -4.09 11.26
C PRO A 305 -4.48 -4.52 10.64
N ILE A 306 -3.67 -3.54 10.26
CA ILE A 306 -2.43 -3.76 9.50
C ILE A 306 -1.30 -4.17 10.45
N PRO A 307 -0.63 -5.32 10.26
CA PRO A 307 0.49 -5.70 11.10
C PRO A 307 1.60 -4.66 11.14
N GLN A 308 2.34 -4.61 12.24
CA GLN A 308 3.48 -3.72 12.32
C GLN A 308 4.58 -4.19 11.37
N ILE A 309 5.05 -3.28 10.51
CA ILE A 309 6.23 -3.53 9.68
C ILE A 309 7.45 -3.84 10.56
N THR A 310 8.21 -4.85 10.17
CA THR A 310 9.43 -5.26 10.88
C THR A 310 10.68 -4.88 10.11
N GLY A 311 11.81 -4.89 10.81
CA GLY A 311 13.13 -4.55 10.26
C GLY A 311 13.47 -3.06 10.37
N GLU A 312 14.71 -2.74 9.99
CA GLU A 312 15.21 -1.38 9.94
C GLU A 312 14.56 -0.62 8.78
N MET A 313 14.04 0.57 9.06
CA MET A 313 13.36 1.41 8.08
C MET A 313 14.37 2.37 7.44
N ALA A 314 15.29 1.77 6.68
CA ALA A 314 16.32 2.47 5.93
C ALA A 314 16.39 1.85 4.52
N PRO A 315 16.00 2.59 3.45
CA PRO A 315 16.18 2.10 2.10
C PRO A 315 17.68 2.04 1.79
N CYS A 316 18.09 1.04 1.02
CA CYS A 316 19.49 0.88 0.62
C CYS A 316 19.87 1.94 -0.43
N LEU A 317 21.19 2.17 -0.59
CA LEU A 317 21.68 3.17 -1.53
C LEU A 317 21.26 2.91 -2.98
N SER A 318 21.21 1.64 -3.40
CA SER A 318 20.77 1.28 -4.76
C SER A 318 19.28 1.59 -4.98
N ALA A 319 18.44 1.40 -3.98
CA ALA A 319 17.04 1.79 -4.05
C ALA A 319 16.90 3.32 -4.10
N ILE A 320 17.65 4.05 -3.28
CA ILE A 320 17.65 5.53 -3.28
C ILE A 320 18.09 6.08 -4.64
N GLU A 321 19.12 5.50 -5.26
CA GLU A 321 19.58 5.87 -6.60
C GLU A 321 18.48 5.64 -7.66
N SER A 322 17.84 4.47 -7.62
CA SER A 322 16.75 4.13 -8.52
C SER A 322 15.58 5.11 -8.36
N ILE A 323 15.15 5.37 -7.12
CA ILE A 323 14.13 6.36 -6.78
C ILE A 323 14.50 7.75 -7.32
N GLN A 324 15.73 8.20 -7.11
CA GLN A 324 16.23 9.49 -7.59
C GLN A 324 16.16 9.59 -9.11
N ASN A 325 16.61 8.56 -9.82
CA ASN A 325 16.64 8.54 -11.28
C ASN A 325 15.22 8.58 -11.88
N VAL A 326 14.29 7.82 -11.32
CA VAL A 326 12.87 7.86 -11.70
C VAL A 326 12.29 9.26 -11.48
N ARG A 327 12.52 9.85 -10.31
CA ARG A 327 12.04 11.21 -10.00
C ARG A 327 12.64 12.24 -10.97
N ALA A 328 13.91 12.10 -11.34
CA ALA A 328 14.54 12.97 -12.33
C ALA A 328 13.91 12.82 -13.72
N ALA A 329 13.68 11.60 -14.19
CA ALA A 329 13.06 11.32 -15.50
C ALA A 329 11.62 11.82 -15.59
N HIS A 330 10.88 11.75 -14.47
CA HIS A 330 9.47 12.12 -14.41
C HIS A 330 9.21 13.59 -14.06
N LYS A 331 10.23 14.35 -13.66
CA LYS A 331 10.13 15.77 -13.30
C LYS A 331 9.37 16.64 -14.31
N PRO A 332 9.53 16.48 -15.64
CA PRO A 332 8.82 17.31 -16.62
C PRO A 332 7.30 17.08 -16.67
N TYR A 333 6.81 15.96 -16.16
CA TYR A 333 5.42 15.51 -16.37
C TYR A 333 4.53 15.66 -15.14
N TRP A 334 5.12 15.66 -13.93
CA TRP A 334 4.37 15.63 -12.67
C TRP A 334 4.56 16.92 -11.86
N LYS A 335 3.45 17.56 -11.49
CA LYS A 335 3.42 18.83 -10.76
C LYS A 335 4.10 18.70 -9.40
N TRP A 336 3.94 17.57 -8.73
CA TRP A 336 4.62 17.24 -7.49
C TRP A 336 6.16 17.42 -7.56
N LEU A 337 6.76 17.12 -8.71
CA LEU A 337 8.21 17.14 -8.91
C LEU A 337 8.73 18.49 -9.42
N MET A 338 7.86 19.44 -9.80
CA MET A 338 8.24 20.70 -10.47
C MET A 338 9.36 21.46 -9.76
N TYR A 339 9.31 21.48 -8.43
CA TYR A 339 10.22 22.27 -7.62
C TYR A 339 11.40 21.46 -7.08
N GLU A 340 11.58 20.21 -7.48
CA GLU A 340 12.75 19.43 -7.09
C GLU A 340 14.05 20.02 -7.65
N GLY A 341 15.16 19.81 -6.94
CA GLY A 341 16.47 20.25 -7.44
C GLY A 341 16.79 19.63 -8.79
N ASN A 342 17.71 20.22 -9.53
CA ASN A 342 18.29 19.52 -10.68
C ASN A 342 19.30 18.51 -10.13
N TYR A 343 18.82 17.31 -9.79
CA TYR A 343 19.70 16.19 -9.55
C TYR A 343 20.19 15.71 -10.92
N SER A 344 21.50 15.70 -11.15
CA SER A 344 22.06 14.98 -12.29
C SER A 344 21.71 13.50 -12.12
N SER A 345 21.17 12.87 -13.17
CA SER A 345 21.08 11.41 -13.23
C SER A 345 22.47 10.85 -12.91
N LEU A 346 22.56 10.00 -11.88
CA LEU A 346 23.84 9.36 -11.57
C LEU A 346 24.09 8.34 -12.67
N SER A 347 25.03 8.64 -13.57
CA SER A 347 25.47 7.68 -14.57
C SER A 347 26.25 6.59 -13.85
N SER A 348 25.79 5.35 -13.96
CA SER A 348 26.42 4.17 -13.39
C SER A 348 27.90 4.09 -13.77
N SER A 349 28.80 4.32 -12.82
CA SER A 349 30.14 3.74 -12.90
C SER A 349 29.97 2.24 -12.68
N LYS A 350 30.40 1.42 -13.64
CA LYS A 350 30.44 -0.04 -13.53
C LYS A 350 31.10 -0.43 -12.20
N PHE A 351 30.31 -0.85 -11.23
CA PHE A 351 30.82 -1.50 -10.03
C PHE A 351 30.87 -3.00 -10.32
N ASP A 352 32.07 -3.58 -10.20
CA ASP A 352 32.29 -5.02 -10.37
C ASP A 352 31.38 -5.81 -9.42
N CYS A 353 30.48 -6.61 -9.99
CA CYS A 353 29.66 -7.57 -9.26
C CYS A 353 30.49 -8.84 -9.07
N SER A 354 31.11 -9.01 -7.90
CA SER A 354 31.72 -10.29 -7.53
C SER A 354 30.60 -11.25 -7.11
N SER A 355 30.29 -12.20 -7.99
CA SER A 355 29.40 -13.32 -7.71
C SER A 355 29.98 -14.20 -6.60
N THR A 356 29.32 -14.25 -5.45
CA THR A 356 29.54 -15.31 -4.46
C THR A 356 28.97 -16.62 -4.96
N GLU A 357 29.77 -17.67 -4.86
CA GLU A 357 29.49 -19.03 -5.35
C GLU A 357 28.20 -19.62 -4.77
N LYS A 358 27.46 -20.36 -5.62
CA LYS A 358 26.27 -21.12 -5.26
C LYS A 358 26.63 -22.28 -4.32
N GLU A 359 26.57 -22.07 -3.01
CA GLU A 359 26.47 -23.16 -2.03
C GLU A 359 25.02 -23.70 -1.97
N SER A 360 24.87 -24.96 -1.58
CA SER A 360 23.68 -25.80 -1.78
C SER A 360 22.33 -25.21 -1.31
N ASN A 361 21.38 -25.08 -2.26
CA ASN A 361 20.01 -24.52 -2.13
C ASN A 361 19.10 -25.11 -1.02
N SER A 362 19.38 -26.31 -0.51
CA SER A 362 18.46 -26.99 0.42
C SER A 362 18.47 -26.38 1.82
N ASP A 363 19.62 -25.88 2.29
CA ASP A 363 19.74 -25.34 3.64
C ASP A 363 19.11 -23.93 3.75
N GLU A 364 19.24 -23.10 2.70
CA GLU A 364 18.61 -21.78 2.64
C GLU A 364 17.09 -21.85 2.58
N THR A 365 16.53 -22.74 1.75
CA THR A 365 15.07 -22.93 1.66
C THR A 365 14.48 -23.35 3.01
N VAL A 366 15.17 -24.22 3.75
CA VAL A 366 14.77 -24.65 5.10
C VAL A 366 14.85 -23.49 6.10
N LYS A 367 15.92 -22.68 6.04
CA LYS A 367 16.08 -21.47 6.87
C LYS A 367 14.97 -20.46 6.63
N VAL A 368 14.65 -20.14 5.37
CA VAL A 368 13.59 -19.18 5.03
C VAL A 368 12.22 -19.70 5.46
N LYS A 369 11.92 -20.98 5.24
CA LYS A 369 10.66 -21.55 5.71
C LYS A 369 10.52 -21.47 7.23
N ARG A 370 11.58 -21.80 7.98
CA ARG A 370 11.60 -21.68 9.45
C ARG A 370 11.47 -20.22 9.90
N PHE A 371 12.14 -19.29 9.19
CA PHE A 371 11.99 -17.86 9.41
C PHE A 371 10.53 -17.45 9.24
N LEU A 372 9.91 -17.74 8.09
CA LEU A 372 8.51 -17.40 7.80
C LEU A 372 7.57 -17.99 8.86
N GLU A 373 7.75 -19.25 9.27
CA GLU A 373 6.93 -19.87 10.32
C GLU A 373 7.00 -19.15 11.66
N LEU A 374 8.18 -18.70 12.09
CA LEU A 374 8.36 -17.94 13.33
C LEU A 374 7.87 -16.50 13.16
N HIS A 375 8.20 -15.87 12.03
CA HIS A 375 7.86 -14.50 11.71
C HIS A 375 6.35 -14.30 11.67
N MET A 376 5.63 -15.15 10.93
CA MET A 376 4.18 -15.09 10.84
C MET A 376 3.51 -15.27 12.21
N LYS A 377 4.06 -16.11 13.10
CA LYS A 377 3.54 -16.24 14.49
C LYS A 377 3.67 -14.95 15.30
N ASN A 378 4.68 -14.13 15.01
CA ASN A 378 4.93 -12.88 15.72
C ASN A 378 4.06 -11.74 15.21
N ILE A 379 3.80 -11.68 13.89
CA ILE A 379 3.05 -10.58 13.28
C ILE A 379 1.54 -10.83 13.20
N LEU A 380 1.11 -12.10 13.32
CA LEU A 380 -0.31 -12.43 13.36
C LEU A 380 -0.85 -12.25 14.77
N PHE A 381 -1.91 -11.45 14.90
CA PHE A 381 -2.61 -11.22 16.15
C PHE A 381 -4.13 -11.41 15.97
N PRO A 382 -4.85 -11.72 17.05
CA PRO A 382 -6.31 -11.72 17.03
C PRO A 382 -6.82 -10.32 16.70
N VAL A 383 -7.68 -10.22 15.68
CA VAL A 383 -8.34 -8.96 15.34
C VAL A 383 -9.28 -8.58 16.49
N PRO A 384 -9.17 -7.36 17.06
CA PRO A 384 -10.10 -6.90 18.08
C PRO A 384 -11.55 -7.03 17.60
N PRO A 385 -12.48 -7.46 18.47
CA PRO A 385 -13.87 -7.70 18.08
C PRO A 385 -14.61 -6.43 17.64
N ILE A 386 -14.09 -5.26 18.07
CA ILE A 386 -14.66 -3.96 17.79
C ILE A 386 -13.61 -3.13 17.06
N LYS A 387 -13.96 -2.58 15.90
CA LYS A 387 -13.04 -1.75 15.13
C LYS A 387 -12.90 -0.35 15.72
N THR A 388 -14.00 0.37 15.85
CA THR A 388 -14.01 1.77 16.30
C THR A 388 -14.95 1.97 17.49
N ALA A 389 -14.48 2.68 18.51
CA ALA A 389 -15.29 3.05 19.68
C ALA A 389 -15.34 4.55 19.95
N THR A 390 -16.40 5.00 20.60
CA THR A 390 -16.56 6.36 21.14
C THR A 390 -17.35 6.32 22.45
N THR A 391 -17.54 7.45 23.12
CA THR A 391 -18.28 7.53 24.38
C THR A 391 -19.71 8.04 24.21
N THR A 392 -20.59 7.67 25.15
CA THR A 392 -22.01 8.06 25.17
C THR A 392 -22.26 9.56 25.32
N GLY A 393 -21.28 10.33 25.83
CA GLY A 393 -21.41 11.77 26.08
C GLY A 393 -21.03 12.68 24.92
N ALA A 394 -20.49 12.14 23.81
CA ALA A 394 -20.22 12.93 22.61
C ALA A 394 -21.55 13.44 22.02
N LYS A 395 -21.59 14.64 21.42
CA LYS A 395 -22.81 15.21 20.77
C LYS A 395 -23.41 14.32 19.67
N ILE A 396 -22.77 13.21 19.34
CA ILE A 396 -23.18 12.23 18.35
C ILE A 396 -23.81 11.04 19.07
N SER A 397 -25.14 10.95 19.01
CA SER A 397 -25.81 9.68 19.28
C SER A 397 -25.34 8.66 18.24
N ALA A 398 -25.00 7.42 18.65
CA ALA A 398 -24.56 6.35 17.74
C ALA A 398 -25.50 6.12 16.54
N HIS A 399 -26.77 6.53 16.64
CA HIS A 399 -27.78 6.47 15.58
C HIS A 399 -27.54 7.45 14.41
N LEU A 400 -26.68 8.47 14.59
CA LEU A 400 -26.35 9.47 13.56
C LEU A 400 -25.07 9.13 12.78
N LEU A 401 -24.41 8.01 13.11
CA LEU A 401 -23.20 7.55 12.45
C LEU A 401 -23.56 6.41 11.48
N PRO A 402 -23.15 6.49 10.20
CA PRO A 402 -23.50 5.50 9.19
C PRO A 402 -22.69 4.19 9.31
N VAL A 403 -21.97 3.99 10.41
CA VAL A 403 -21.01 2.89 10.58
C VAL A 403 -21.11 2.36 12.02
N PRO A 404 -21.00 1.03 12.26
CA PRO A 404 -21.07 0.48 13.62
C PRO A 404 -19.93 1.00 14.49
N ILE A 405 -20.27 1.88 15.44
CA ILE A 405 -19.36 2.39 16.47
C ILE A 405 -19.82 1.90 17.82
N HIS A 406 -18.89 1.35 18.59
CA HIS A 406 -19.19 0.88 19.94
C HIS A 406 -19.20 2.04 20.94
N LEU A 407 -20.25 2.10 21.75
CA LEU A 407 -20.39 3.08 22.83
C LEU A 407 -19.76 2.54 24.12
N VAL A 408 -18.73 3.23 24.59
CA VAL A 408 -18.04 2.94 25.84
C VAL A 408 -18.72 3.64 27.00
N LYS A 409 -18.94 2.91 28.10
CA LYS A 409 -19.44 3.49 29.35
C LYS A 409 -18.43 4.46 29.94
N GLU A 410 -18.93 5.55 30.50
CA GLU A 410 -18.11 6.55 31.16
C GLU A 410 -17.36 5.94 32.36
N MET A 411 -16.16 6.46 32.61
CA MET A 411 -15.32 6.04 33.74
C MET A 411 -15.89 6.57 35.05
N ASP A 412 -15.77 5.80 36.14
CA ASP A 412 -16.23 6.25 37.45
C ASP A 412 -15.48 7.51 37.92
N LYS A 413 -16.19 8.49 38.49
CA LYS A 413 -15.61 9.77 38.92
C LYS A 413 -14.49 9.61 39.96
N THR A 414 -14.50 8.54 40.74
CA THR A 414 -13.50 8.27 41.79
C THR A 414 -12.21 7.72 41.17
N GLU A 415 -12.35 6.80 40.22
CA GLU A 415 -11.25 6.23 39.42
C GLU A 415 -10.58 7.31 38.54
N LEU A 416 -11.41 8.16 37.93
CA LEU A 416 -10.98 9.35 37.19
C LEU A 416 -10.11 10.27 38.04
N LYS A 417 -10.58 10.61 39.24
CA LYS A 417 -9.85 11.52 40.15
C LYS A 417 -8.50 10.93 40.56
N ALA A 418 -8.41 9.62 40.78
CA ALA A 418 -7.14 8.94 41.10
C ALA A 418 -6.14 8.98 39.93
N LEU A 419 -6.60 8.74 38.70
CA LEU A 419 -5.79 8.81 37.48
C LEU A 419 -5.33 10.25 37.20
N VAL A 420 -6.23 11.22 37.30
CA VAL A 420 -5.97 12.65 37.01
C VAL A 420 -5.15 13.31 38.13
N SER A 421 -5.35 12.97 39.40
CA SER A 421 -4.57 13.53 40.52
C SER A 421 -3.08 13.17 40.45
N GLY A 422 -2.75 12.01 39.86
CA GLY A 422 -1.38 11.62 39.59
C GLY A 422 -0.79 12.21 38.30
N CYS A 423 -1.59 12.91 37.48
CA CYS A 423 -1.20 13.37 36.15
C CYS A 423 -1.21 14.90 36.00
N CYS A 424 -2.14 15.65 36.60
CA CYS A 424 -2.24 17.11 36.46
C CYS A 424 -3.09 17.71 37.60
N ALA A 425 -2.46 18.08 38.73
CA ALA A 425 -3.16 18.60 39.91
C ALA A 425 -3.83 19.97 39.68
N ASP A 426 -3.33 20.79 38.74
CA ASP A 426 -3.75 22.18 38.57
C ASP A 426 -5.01 22.37 37.68
N PHE A 427 -5.36 21.38 36.86
CA PHE A 427 -6.41 21.49 35.84
C PHE A 427 -7.75 20.85 36.22
N ALA A 428 -7.82 20.23 37.41
CA ALA A 428 -8.99 19.51 37.93
C ALA A 428 -10.13 20.43 38.46
N LYS A 429 -10.18 21.70 38.04
CA LYS A 429 -11.13 22.70 38.61
C LYS A 429 -12.46 22.82 37.86
N GLU A 430 -12.57 22.27 36.65
CA GLU A 430 -13.79 22.31 35.83
C GLU A 430 -14.37 20.91 35.58
N ASP A 431 -15.59 20.67 36.03
CA ASP A 431 -16.28 19.37 35.92
C ASP A 431 -16.43 18.87 34.48
N LYS A 432 -16.59 19.78 33.51
CA LYS A 432 -16.74 19.44 32.08
C LYS A 432 -15.46 18.86 31.49
N THR A 433 -14.30 19.44 31.85
CA THR A 433 -12.97 18.99 31.39
C THR A 433 -12.58 17.66 32.03
N LEU A 434 -12.95 17.44 33.30
CA LEU A 434 -12.79 16.14 33.96
C LEU A 434 -13.61 15.05 33.25
N LEU A 435 -14.87 15.34 32.90
CA LEU A 435 -15.72 14.38 32.20
C LEU A 435 -15.16 13.99 30.82
N SER A 436 -14.71 14.97 30.02
CA SER A 436 -14.12 14.70 28.69
C SER A 436 -12.83 13.87 28.78
N LEU A 437 -11.98 14.16 29.76
CA LEU A 437 -10.78 13.37 30.02
C LEU A 437 -11.13 11.93 30.41
N GLY A 438 -12.17 11.73 31.22
CA GLY A 438 -12.64 10.40 31.60
C GLY A 438 -13.16 9.58 30.45
N ASN A 439 -13.93 10.22 29.57
CA ASN A 439 -14.44 9.62 28.36
C ASN A 439 -13.31 9.19 27.41
N MET A 440 -12.33 10.07 27.22
CA MET A 440 -11.14 9.79 26.41
C MET A 440 -10.31 8.64 26.99
N LEU A 441 -10.07 8.63 28.32
CA LEU A 441 -9.35 7.55 28.99
C LEU A 441 -10.10 6.21 28.92
N ALA A 442 -11.43 6.22 28.96
CA ALA A 442 -12.23 5.00 28.83
C ALA A 442 -12.08 4.35 27.45
N VAL A 443 -12.05 5.17 26.39
CA VAL A 443 -11.76 4.71 25.01
C VAL A 443 -10.32 4.24 24.91
N LEU A 444 -9.36 5.02 25.41
CA LEU A 444 -7.94 4.67 25.38
C LEU A 444 -7.67 3.34 26.10
N ASN A 445 -8.25 3.10 27.27
CA ASN A 445 -8.11 1.82 27.99
C ASN A 445 -8.50 0.64 27.12
N LYS A 446 -9.61 0.74 26.38
CA LYS A 446 -10.07 -0.33 25.49
C LYS A 446 -9.14 -0.55 24.27
N ILE A 447 -8.49 0.50 23.80
CA ILE A 447 -7.45 0.39 22.76
C ILE A 447 -6.23 -0.32 23.35
N LEU A 448 -5.74 0.14 24.51
CA LEU A 448 -4.56 -0.42 25.17
C LEU A 448 -4.74 -1.89 25.59
N THR A 449 -5.97 -2.32 25.94
CA THR A 449 -6.30 -3.72 26.23
C THR A 449 -6.64 -4.55 24.99
N LYS A 450 -6.57 -3.96 23.78
CA LYS A 450 -6.95 -4.57 22.49
C LYS A 450 -8.39 -5.09 22.42
N GLU A 451 -9.30 -4.51 23.21
CA GLU A 451 -10.74 -4.74 23.06
C GLU A 451 -11.30 -4.03 21.83
N VAL A 452 -10.68 -2.91 21.45
CA VAL A 452 -11.04 -2.08 20.30
C VAL A 452 -9.79 -1.75 19.49
N CYS A 453 -9.87 -1.70 18.16
CA CYS A 453 -8.72 -1.25 17.35
C CYS A 453 -8.42 0.24 17.55
N ASN A 454 -9.41 1.11 17.38
CA ASN A 454 -9.24 2.56 17.42
C ASN A 454 -10.45 3.27 18.03
N GLY A 455 -10.33 4.57 18.30
CA GLY A 455 -11.44 5.30 18.88
C GLY A 455 -11.35 6.81 18.81
N ILE A 456 -12.48 7.44 19.11
CA ILE A 456 -12.69 8.88 19.00
C ILE A 456 -13.17 9.43 20.34
N ALA A 457 -12.50 10.48 20.80
CA ALA A 457 -12.85 11.24 21.97
C ALA A 457 -13.02 12.72 21.64
N GLU A 458 -14.17 13.28 22.04
CA GLU A 458 -14.41 14.73 22.03
C GLU A 458 -13.75 15.34 23.27
N SER A 459 -12.99 16.42 23.09
CA SER A 459 -12.36 17.12 24.21
C SER A 459 -12.27 18.63 24.01
N PRO A 460 -12.73 19.47 24.95
CA PRO A 460 -12.59 20.93 24.83
C PRO A 460 -11.14 21.42 24.96
N THR A 461 -10.21 20.58 25.41
CA THR A 461 -8.77 20.91 25.53
C THR A 461 -7.93 19.76 24.97
N SER A 462 -7.79 19.73 23.65
CA SER A 462 -7.10 18.65 22.95
C SER A 462 -5.62 18.51 23.36
N SER A 463 -4.94 19.61 23.66
CA SER A 463 -3.53 19.61 24.11
C SER A 463 -3.34 18.90 25.47
N LEU A 464 -4.16 19.26 26.46
CA LEU A 464 -4.19 18.61 27.78
C LEU A 464 -4.56 17.12 27.66
N SER A 465 -5.53 16.82 26.80
CA SER A 465 -6.01 15.46 26.57
C SER A 465 -4.94 14.55 26.00
N VAL A 466 -4.14 15.04 25.04
CA VAL A 466 -2.99 14.30 24.51
C VAL A 466 -1.94 14.08 25.59
N ALA A 467 -1.63 15.10 26.40
CA ALA A 467 -0.65 14.96 27.48
C ALA A 467 -1.08 13.89 28.53
N VAL A 468 -2.37 13.85 28.87
CA VAL A 468 -2.95 12.83 29.76
C VAL A 468 -2.92 11.45 29.09
N ALA A 469 -3.34 11.35 27.82
CA ALA A 469 -3.32 10.10 27.05
C ALA A 469 -1.91 9.51 26.97
N LEU A 470 -0.91 10.35 26.72
CA LEU A 470 0.50 9.98 26.67
C LEU A 470 0.99 9.39 27.99
N ARG A 471 0.84 10.13 29.10
CA ARG A 471 1.27 9.66 30.43
C ARG A 471 0.57 8.36 30.82
N HIS A 472 -0.72 8.24 30.52
CA HIS A 472 -1.49 7.03 30.78
C HIS A 472 -0.98 5.83 29.96
N SER A 473 -0.71 6.05 28.67
CA SER A 473 -0.17 5.00 27.78
C SER A 473 1.21 4.52 28.23
N VAL A 474 2.09 5.44 28.62
CA VAL A 474 3.43 5.11 29.15
C VAL A 474 3.32 4.30 30.44
N ARG A 475 2.43 4.68 31.37
CA ARG A 475 2.15 3.90 32.60
C ARG A 475 1.60 2.50 32.30
N PHE A 476 0.85 2.34 31.22
CA PHE A 476 0.36 1.05 30.76
C PHE A 476 1.45 0.20 30.07
N GLY A 477 2.64 0.76 29.81
CA GLY A 477 3.78 0.07 29.21
C GLY A 477 4.00 0.34 27.72
N PHE A 478 3.29 1.31 27.12
CA PHE A 478 3.50 1.71 25.73
C PHE A 478 4.66 2.71 25.64
N GLN A 479 5.82 2.24 25.14
CA GLN A 479 7.07 3.01 25.11
C GLN A 479 7.32 3.81 23.82
N ARG A 480 6.47 3.63 22.79
CA ARG A 480 6.56 4.38 21.51
C ARG A 480 5.20 4.89 21.08
N VAL A 481 4.88 6.13 21.44
CA VAL A 481 3.62 6.79 21.07
C VAL A 481 3.90 7.91 20.09
N LEU A 482 3.25 7.86 18.92
CA LEU A 482 3.31 8.92 17.92
C LEU A 482 2.15 9.89 18.16
N CYS A 483 2.46 11.16 18.40
CA CYS A 483 1.47 12.22 18.49
C CYS A 483 1.48 13.08 17.23
N ILE A 484 0.32 13.32 16.64
CA ILE A 484 0.16 14.22 15.50
C ILE A 484 -0.87 15.28 15.85
N PHE A 485 -0.47 16.54 15.76
CA PHE A 485 -1.34 17.69 16.04
C PHE A 485 -1.73 18.37 14.72
N VAL A 486 -3.02 18.51 14.46
CA VAL A 486 -3.57 19.17 13.27
C VAL A 486 -4.33 20.43 13.68
N GLY A 487 -3.91 21.59 13.18
CA GLY A 487 -4.51 22.88 13.49
C GLY A 487 -3.77 23.65 14.60
N ASP A 488 -4.36 24.75 15.04
CA ASP A 488 -3.76 25.65 16.02
C ASP A 488 -3.84 25.06 17.42
N MET A 489 -2.71 24.52 17.89
CA MET A 489 -2.61 23.96 19.24
C MET A 489 -1.26 24.30 19.88
N GLU A 490 -1.30 24.48 21.20
CA GLU A 490 -0.10 24.44 22.03
C GLU A 490 0.33 22.99 22.20
N ILE A 491 1.54 22.69 21.75
CA ILE A 491 2.18 21.42 22.06
C ILE A 491 2.59 21.51 23.52
N VAL A 492 1.99 20.69 24.37
CA VAL A 492 2.50 20.52 25.73
C VAL A 492 3.77 19.68 25.62
N PRO A 493 4.96 20.24 25.84
CA PRO A 493 6.18 19.45 25.86
C PRO A 493 6.06 18.44 27.00
N ASN A 494 6.31 17.16 26.74
CA ASN A 494 6.43 16.17 27.80
C ASN A 494 7.85 15.61 27.86
N THR A 495 8.30 15.44 29.09
CA THR A 495 9.69 15.29 29.56
C THR A 495 10.07 13.85 29.89
N GLU A 496 9.42 12.85 29.28
CA GLU A 496 9.69 11.43 29.54
C GLU A 496 10.08 10.69 28.25
N ASP A 497 11.17 9.92 28.33
CA ASP A 497 11.78 9.18 27.23
C ASP A 497 10.78 8.15 26.64
N GLY A 498 10.28 8.41 25.42
CA GLY A 498 9.46 7.43 24.69
C GLY A 498 8.35 7.96 23.77
N SER A 499 8.01 9.25 23.80
CA SER A 499 7.00 9.83 22.88
C SER A 499 7.63 10.69 21.79
N PHE A 500 7.16 10.55 20.54
CA PHE A 500 7.56 11.40 19.42
C PHE A 500 6.36 12.21 18.94
N SER A 501 6.51 13.53 18.82
CA SER A 501 5.44 14.45 18.45
C SER A 501 5.74 15.15 17.13
N LEU A 502 4.79 15.09 16.19
CA LEU A 502 4.79 15.82 14.93
C LEU A 502 3.67 16.86 14.95
N LEU A 503 4.00 18.07 14.51
CA LEU A 503 3.05 19.17 14.41
C LEU A 503 2.78 19.50 12.95
N LEU A 504 1.51 19.43 12.55
CA LEU A 504 0.99 19.94 11.30
C LEU A 504 0.29 21.28 11.56
N LYS A 505 1.10 22.35 11.64
CA LYS A 505 0.60 23.72 11.53
C LYS A 505 0.62 24.13 10.06
N ASP A 506 -0.46 24.75 9.60
CA ASP A 506 -0.48 25.47 8.33
C ASP A 506 -0.30 24.63 7.05
N ALA A 507 -1.05 23.53 6.92
CA ALA A 507 -1.21 22.82 5.64
C ALA A 507 -2.51 23.28 4.94
N GLU A 508 -2.49 24.45 4.29
CA GLU A 508 -3.51 24.75 3.27
C GLU A 508 -3.46 23.63 2.23
N GLY A 509 -4.62 23.18 1.74
CA GLY A 509 -4.82 21.89 1.02
C GLY A 509 -3.81 21.47 -0.07
N ASN A 510 -2.91 22.34 -0.48
CA ASN A 510 -1.83 22.13 -1.44
C ASN A 510 -0.56 21.52 -0.81
N ASP A 511 -0.40 21.53 0.52
CA ASP A 511 0.80 21.05 1.23
C ASP A 511 0.66 19.67 1.84
N PHE A 512 -0.59 19.17 1.90
CA PHE A 512 -0.89 17.90 2.54
C PHE A 512 -0.02 16.78 2.02
N PHE A 513 0.04 16.62 0.69
CA PHE A 513 0.82 15.55 0.10
C PHE A 513 2.31 15.74 0.41
N SER A 514 2.83 16.97 0.34
CA SER A 514 4.25 17.28 0.59
C SER A 514 4.65 16.98 2.03
N ALA A 515 3.81 17.37 2.98
CA ALA A 515 4.02 17.10 4.39
C ALA A 515 3.78 15.62 4.74
N VAL A 516 2.71 15.01 4.25
CA VAL A 516 2.29 13.67 4.67
C VAL A 516 3.07 12.58 3.95
N LEU A 517 3.10 12.59 2.62
CA LEU A 517 3.83 11.59 1.84
C LEU A 517 5.35 11.83 1.90
N GLY A 518 5.76 13.10 1.85
CA GLY A 518 7.18 13.47 1.81
C GLY A 518 7.90 13.55 3.16
N PHE A 519 7.17 13.57 4.28
CA PHE A 519 7.78 13.71 5.61
C PHE A 519 7.14 12.84 6.69
N ILE A 520 5.85 13.02 6.99
CA ILE A 520 5.20 12.37 8.14
C ILE A 520 5.16 10.86 8.01
N LEU A 521 4.72 10.33 6.87
CA LEU A 521 4.69 8.88 6.65
C LEU A 521 6.09 8.27 6.73
N PRO A 522 7.11 8.77 6.00
CA PRO A 522 8.49 8.31 6.17
C PRO A 522 8.96 8.29 7.63
N VAL A 523 8.79 9.40 8.37
CA VAL A 523 9.21 9.50 9.76
C VAL A 523 8.43 8.56 10.66
N ALA A 524 7.11 8.47 10.49
CA ALA A 524 6.25 7.62 11.30
C ALA A 524 6.51 6.13 11.07
N TYR A 525 6.78 5.74 9.83
CA TYR A 525 7.23 4.38 9.50
C TYR A 525 8.62 4.11 10.06
N SER A 526 9.56 5.06 10.01
CA SER A 526 10.86 4.91 10.69
C SER A 526 10.74 4.79 12.22
N TYR A 527 9.82 5.54 12.83
CA TYR A 527 9.60 5.54 14.27
C TYR A 527 8.90 4.27 14.78
N GLN A 528 8.08 3.63 13.94
CA GLN A 528 7.38 2.37 14.24
C GLN A 528 6.61 2.42 15.58
N PRO A 529 5.61 3.33 15.70
CA PRO A 529 4.86 3.50 16.94
C PRO A 529 4.04 2.26 17.30
N LYS A 530 3.74 2.12 18.60
CA LYS A 530 2.82 1.12 19.16
C LYS A 530 1.41 1.67 19.42
N LEU A 531 1.29 3.00 19.45
CA LEU A 531 0.03 3.74 19.52
C LEU A 531 0.20 5.06 18.76
N THR A 532 -0.84 5.48 18.03
CA THR A 532 -0.89 6.79 17.41
C THR A 532 -2.00 7.63 18.06
N VAL A 533 -1.69 8.84 18.51
CA VAL A 533 -2.66 9.80 19.03
C VAL A 533 -2.73 10.99 18.09
N ILE A 534 -3.88 11.23 17.49
CA ILE A 534 -4.07 12.33 16.54
C ILE A 534 -5.02 13.35 17.16
N ALA A 535 -4.50 14.54 17.41
CA ALA A 535 -5.26 15.65 17.95
C ALA A 535 -5.67 16.62 16.84
N VAL A 536 -6.94 16.99 16.80
CA VAL A 536 -7.48 17.93 15.82
C VAL A 536 -8.03 19.15 16.55
N GLY A 537 -7.34 20.28 16.40
CA GLY A 537 -7.71 21.58 16.96
C GLY A 537 -8.50 22.47 16.00
N PRO A 538 -8.79 23.72 16.40
CA PRO A 538 -9.42 24.73 15.56
C PRO A 538 -8.50 25.24 14.43
N ASN A 539 -9.05 26.08 13.54
CA ASN A 539 -8.33 26.69 12.41
C ASN A 539 -7.58 25.69 11.51
N ARG A 540 -8.27 24.63 11.10
CA ARG A 540 -7.71 23.56 10.26
C ARG A 540 -7.74 23.94 8.77
N SER A 541 -6.58 24.17 8.20
CA SER A 541 -6.42 24.46 6.76
C SER A 541 -6.52 23.21 5.86
N LEU A 542 -6.45 22.02 6.48
CA LEU A 542 -6.48 20.72 5.79
C LEU A 542 -7.88 20.27 5.30
N GLY A 543 -8.94 20.88 5.84
CA GLY A 543 -10.31 20.48 5.57
C GLY A 543 -10.68 19.08 6.06
N ILE A 544 -11.96 18.70 5.94
CA ILE A 544 -12.47 17.42 6.47
C ILE A 544 -11.90 16.23 5.69
N ASN A 545 -11.80 16.34 4.37
CA ASN A 545 -11.32 15.25 3.51
C ASN A 545 -9.84 14.96 3.76
N GLY A 546 -9.00 15.99 3.89
CA GLY A 546 -7.58 15.79 4.14
C GLY A 546 -7.28 15.26 5.54
N ILE A 547 -8.06 15.65 6.55
CA ILE A 547 -7.98 15.02 7.88
C ILE A 547 -8.37 13.55 7.78
N SER A 548 -9.47 13.23 7.08
CA SER A 548 -9.92 11.84 6.92
C SER A 548 -8.89 10.98 6.20
N LEU A 549 -8.24 11.52 5.16
CA LEU A 549 -7.16 10.84 4.45
C LEU A 549 -5.91 10.66 5.33
N LEU A 550 -5.56 11.64 6.17
CA LEU A 550 -4.49 11.50 7.16
C LEU A 550 -4.75 10.31 8.09
N PHE A 551 -5.95 10.25 8.69
CA PHE A 551 -6.35 9.14 9.55
C PHE A 551 -6.31 7.81 8.81
N ALA A 552 -6.76 7.77 7.56
CA ALA A 552 -6.74 6.55 6.76
C ALA A 552 -5.31 6.09 6.45
N LEU A 553 -4.43 6.96 5.99
CA LEU A 553 -3.03 6.62 5.70
C LEU A 553 -2.29 6.11 6.95
N LEU A 554 -2.51 6.75 8.10
CA LEU A 554 -1.84 6.40 9.35
C LEU A 554 -2.37 5.13 10.03
N GLN A 555 -3.53 4.59 9.62
CA GLN A 555 -4.00 3.28 10.09
C GLN A 555 -3.06 2.12 9.70
N GLY A 556 -2.14 2.33 8.76
CA GLY A 556 -1.07 1.37 8.49
C GLY A 556 -0.04 1.24 9.61
N LEU A 557 -0.05 2.12 10.62
CA LEU A 557 0.88 2.09 11.75
C LEU A 557 0.23 1.49 13.00
N ALA A 558 1.06 1.06 13.94
CA ALA A 558 0.63 0.68 15.30
C ALA A 558 -0.50 -0.37 15.34
N GLU A 559 -0.56 -1.32 14.40
CA GLU A 559 -1.68 -2.28 14.31
C GLU A 559 -3.04 -1.58 14.21
N SER A 560 -3.07 -0.45 13.50
CA SER A 560 -4.22 0.46 13.36
C SER A 560 -4.75 1.04 14.69
N GLN A 561 -3.93 1.01 15.76
CA GLN A 561 -4.26 1.59 17.05
C GLN A 561 -4.12 3.11 17.02
N ILE A 562 -5.28 3.78 16.88
CA ILE A 562 -5.39 5.23 16.81
C ILE A 562 -6.39 5.74 17.85
N LEU A 563 -5.97 6.71 18.65
CA LEU A 563 -6.87 7.56 19.43
C LEU A 563 -7.00 8.92 18.74
N ALA A 564 -8.20 9.23 18.25
CA ALA A 564 -8.54 10.55 17.75
C ALA A 564 -9.04 11.43 18.91
N VAL A 565 -8.37 12.54 19.16
CA VAL A 565 -8.78 13.57 20.13
C VAL A 565 -9.22 14.80 19.35
N ILE A 566 -10.50 15.12 19.38
CA ILE A 566 -11.08 16.17 18.54
C ILE A 566 -11.60 17.29 19.43
N GLU A 567 -11.12 18.51 19.19
CA GLU A 567 -11.62 19.71 19.86
C GLU A 567 -13.07 19.98 19.46
N ASP A 568 -13.89 20.56 20.36
CA ASP A 568 -15.35 20.75 20.22
C ASP A 568 -15.75 21.28 18.82
N THR A 569 -15.98 20.38 17.86
CA THR A 569 -16.06 20.69 16.43
C THR A 569 -17.28 20.07 15.76
N GLU A 570 -17.57 20.62 14.58
CA GLU A 570 -18.63 20.24 13.65
C GLU A 570 -18.82 18.71 13.52
N VAL A 571 -20.08 18.28 13.65
CA VAL A 571 -20.52 16.89 13.53
C VAL A 571 -19.99 16.20 12.26
N ASN A 572 -19.88 16.95 11.16
CA ASN A 572 -19.40 16.45 9.87
C ASN A 572 -17.94 15.96 9.94
N LEU A 573 -17.06 16.64 10.69
CA LEU A 573 -15.67 16.17 10.85
C LEU A 573 -15.65 14.83 11.58
N MET A 574 -16.30 14.77 12.74
CA MET A 574 -16.33 13.57 13.57
C MET A 574 -16.90 12.38 12.79
N GLN A 575 -17.98 12.57 12.03
CA GLN A 575 -18.54 11.54 11.15
C GLN A 575 -17.55 11.08 10.09
N SER A 576 -16.75 11.99 9.52
CA SER A 576 -15.75 11.65 8.50
C SER A 576 -14.55 10.90 9.09
N VAL A 577 -14.06 11.31 10.27
CA VAL A 577 -12.99 10.59 10.99
C VAL A 577 -13.46 9.20 11.42
N ALA A 578 -14.70 9.09 11.93
CA ALA A 578 -15.35 7.81 12.22
C ALA A 578 -15.39 6.86 11.02
N LYS A 579 -15.82 7.37 9.87
CA LYS A 579 -15.82 6.63 8.61
C LYS A 579 -14.42 6.13 8.23
N ALA A 580 -13.41 7.00 8.32
CA ALA A 580 -12.04 6.65 8.03
C ALA A 580 -11.52 5.54 8.97
N LEU A 581 -11.69 5.70 10.29
CA LEU A 581 -11.25 4.75 11.31
C LEU A 581 -11.96 3.39 11.25
N ALA A 582 -13.21 3.38 10.81
CA ALA A 582 -13.94 2.14 10.58
C ALA A 582 -13.54 1.44 9.26
N GLY A 583 -12.68 2.06 8.44
CA GLY A 583 -12.18 1.51 7.18
C GLY A 583 -13.19 1.59 6.04
N THR A 584 -14.13 2.54 6.09
CA THR A 584 -14.92 2.88 4.90
C THR A 584 -14.06 3.69 3.92
N SER A 585 -14.38 3.61 2.62
CA SER A 585 -13.65 4.32 1.57
C SER A 585 -13.49 5.80 1.91
N THR A 586 -12.28 6.33 1.79
CA THR A 586 -12.00 7.74 2.00
C THR A 586 -12.69 8.58 0.92
N PRO A 587 -13.26 9.75 1.28
CA PRO A 587 -13.84 10.65 0.29
C PRO A 587 -12.73 11.20 -0.62
N HIS A 588 -13.08 11.41 -1.88
CA HIS A 588 -12.18 11.99 -2.87
C HIS A 588 -11.57 13.31 -2.35
N PHE A 589 -10.24 13.38 -2.37
CA PHE A 589 -9.47 14.54 -1.88
C PHE A 589 -9.66 15.80 -2.75
N GLY A 590 -10.33 15.68 -3.91
CA GLY A 590 -10.59 16.76 -4.85
C GLY A 590 -9.49 16.89 -5.91
N VAL A 591 -9.55 17.93 -6.73
CA VAL A 591 -8.56 18.19 -7.79
C VAL A 591 -7.20 18.48 -7.18
N TYR A 592 -6.16 17.74 -7.59
CA TYR A 592 -4.80 18.02 -7.17
C TYR A 592 -4.38 19.44 -7.57
N VAL A 593 -3.95 20.21 -6.58
CA VAL A 593 -3.39 21.56 -6.77
C VAL A 593 -1.88 21.49 -6.48
N PRO A 594 -1.01 21.96 -7.39
CA PRO A 594 0.42 21.98 -7.13
C PRO A 594 0.77 22.72 -5.83
N PRO A 595 1.75 22.22 -5.05
CA PRO A 595 2.25 22.95 -3.87
C PRO A 595 2.93 24.26 -4.31
N THR A 596 3.15 25.21 -3.41
CA THR A 596 3.94 26.41 -3.74
C THR A 596 5.44 26.14 -3.55
N GLN A 597 6.29 26.82 -4.32
CA GLN A 597 7.75 26.70 -4.22
C GLN A 597 8.29 26.92 -2.79
N GLU A 598 7.75 27.91 -2.07
CA GLU A 598 8.14 28.23 -0.70
C GLU A 598 7.91 27.03 0.23
N LYS A 599 6.74 26.39 0.10
CA LYS A 599 6.31 25.32 0.99
C LYS A 599 7.02 24.00 0.67
N VAL A 600 7.27 23.70 -0.62
CA VAL A 600 8.15 22.60 -1.01
C VAL A 600 9.57 22.79 -0.44
N ASN A 601 10.09 24.02 -0.45
CA ASN A 601 11.40 24.31 0.14
C ASN A 601 11.42 24.11 1.66
N LYS A 602 10.36 24.47 2.39
CA LYS A 602 10.24 24.19 3.83
C LYS A 602 10.31 22.68 4.13
N ILE A 603 9.56 21.87 3.38
CA ILE A 603 9.59 20.40 3.54
C ILE A 603 10.96 19.83 3.18
N LYS A 604 11.62 20.35 2.15
CA LYS A 604 12.99 19.96 1.82
C LYS A 604 13.98 20.26 2.93
N ILE A 605 13.94 21.46 3.52
CA ILE A 605 14.82 21.83 4.64
C ILE A 605 14.61 20.86 5.82
N LEU A 606 13.35 20.55 6.14
CA LEU A 606 13.03 19.57 7.18
C LEU A 606 13.59 18.19 6.84
N ARG A 607 13.36 17.69 5.62
CA ARG A 607 13.94 16.43 5.17
C ARG A 607 15.47 16.44 5.27
N ASP A 608 16.12 17.50 4.82
CA ASP A 608 17.58 17.58 4.86
C ASP A 608 18.15 17.57 6.27
N GLN A 609 17.44 18.23 7.20
CA GLN A 609 17.76 18.25 8.62
C GLN A 609 17.59 16.87 9.28
N PHE A 610 16.53 16.14 8.92
CA PHE A 610 16.10 14.94 9.64
C PHE A 610 16.48 13.61 8.96
N GLN A 611 16.87 13.59 7.69
CA GLN A 611 17.17 12.38 6.91
C GLN A 611 18.38 11.57 7.40
N GLN A 612 19.21 12.13 8.29
CA GLN A 612 20.30 11.37 8.92
C GLN A 612 19.80 10.49 10.06
N GLU A 613 18.79 10.95 10.79
CA GLU A 613 18.12 10.22 11.86
C GLU A 613 17.04 9.29 11.30
N TRP A 614 16.21 9.80 10.38
CA TRP A 614 15.08 9.09 9.79
C TRP A 614 15.38 8.73 8.34
N LYS A 615 15.98 7.56 8.13
CA LYS A 615 16.50 7.14 6.82
C LYS A 615 15.44 7.00 5.73
N MET A 616 14.18 6.74 6.07
CA MET A 616 13.07 6.73 5.10
C MET A 616 12.86 8.08 4.40
N LEU A 617 13.39 9.19 4.93
CA LEU A 617 13.32 10.50 4.27
C LEU A 617 14.26 10.62 3.07
N GLN A 618 15.22 9.70 2.90
CA GLN A 618 16.22 9.77 1.85
C GLN A 618 15.61 9.42 0.49
N CYS A 619 15.66 10.36 -0.44
CA CYS A 619 15.18 10.21 -1.82
C CYS A 619 16.23 10.63 -2.87
N SER A 620 17.48 10.85 -2.43
CA SER A 620 18.63 11.16 -3.28
C SER A 620 19.93 10.74 -2.59
N GLY A 621 20.88 10.20 -3.35
CA GLY A 621 22.23 9.94 -2.86
C GLY A 621 22.98 11.25 -2.60
N LYS A 622 23.71 11.35 -1.49
CA LYS A 622 24.73 12.42 -1.37
C LYS A 622 25.82 12.10 -2.38
N LEU A 623 26.16 13.05 -3.25
CA LEU A 623 27.46 13.03 -3.93
C LEU A 623 28.51 12.99 -2.82
N SER A 624 29.19 11.86 -2.65
CA SER A 624 30.45 11.85 -1.92
C SER A 624 31.39 12.77 -2.69
N GLY A 625 31.62 13.97 -2.14
CA GLY A 625 32.54 14.95 -2.70
C GLY A 625 33.99 14.50 -2.62
#